data_AF-A0A061QVP2-F1
#
_entry.id   AF-A0A061QVP2-F1
#
_cell.length_a   1.000
_cell.length_b   1.000
_cell.length_c   1.000
_cell.angle_alpha   90.00
_cell.angle_beta   90.00
_cell.angle_gamma   90.00
#
_symmetry.space_group_name_H-M   'P 1'
#
loop_
_entity.id
_entity.type
_entity.pdbx_description
1 polymer ?
#
loop_
_entity_poly.entity_id
_entity_poly.type
_entity_poly.pdbx_seq_one_letter_code
_entity_poly.pdbx_strand_id
1 'polypeptide(L)'
;RVHGRSSSQSNNMYFFPGVALGAQLGHTKVVSDRMLMAAAEAIPEQLTAEDIARGRVYPKLHNIREISANIAVRVMQAAYEDGHLYGKAKRRLEAGEVELKRFILDMMFDPKYKDLVYRDPGVGE
;
A
#
# COMPACT_ATOMS: atom_id res chain seq x y z
N ARG A 1 -36.72 12.98 -3.57
CA ARG A 1 -35.74 12.23 -4.40
C ARG A 1 -34.66 11.71 -3.46
N VAL A 2 -34.68 10.41 -3.12
CA VAL A 2 -33.73 9.81 -2.19
C VAL A 2 -32.36 9.82 -2.88
N HIS A 3 -31.49 10.76 -2.52
CA HIS A 3 -30.09 10.70 -2.92
C HIS A 3 -29.52 9.48 -2.22
N GLY A 4 -29.37 8.38 -2.96
CA GLY A 4 -28.82 7.14 -2.44
C GLY A 4 -27.44 7.40 -1.88
N ARG A 5 -27.35 7.60 -0.56
CA ARG A 5 -26.09 7.63 0.16
C ARG A 5 -25.49 6.24 0.02
N SER A 6 -24.58 6.07 -0.92
CA SER A 6 -23.80 4.83 -1.03
C SER A 6 -23.05 4.67 0.28
N SER A 7 -23.45 3.69 1.10
CA SER A 7 -22.80 3.40 2.37
C SER A 7 -21.39 2.92 2.08
N SER A 8 -20.41 3.82 2.15
CA SER A 8 -19.01 3.43 2.01
C SER A 8 -18.64 2.70 3.29
N GLN A 9 -18.62 1.37 3.23
CA GLN A 9 -18.30 0.51 4.36
C GLN A 9 -16.90 0.88 4.88
N SER A 10 -16.85 1.31 6.15
CA SER A 10 -15.62 1.52 6.92
C SER A 10 -14.98 0.16 7.20
N ASN A 11 -14.40 -0.42 6.17
CA ASN A 11 -13.87 -1.77 6.20
C ASN A 11 -12.36 -1.74 6.39
N ASN A 12 -11.89 -2.54 7.36
CA ASN A 12 -10.48 -2.77 7.65
C ASN A 12 -9.66 -3.25 6.43
N MET A 13 -10.34 -3.71 5.38
CA MET A 13 -9.74 -4.04 4.09
C MET A 13 -8.96 -2.87 3.46
N TYR A 14 -9.30 -1.60 3.73
CA TYR A 14 -8.47 -0.46 3.28
C TYR A 14 -7.18 -0.32 4.09
N PHE A 15 -7.20 -0.70 5.36
CA PHE A 15 -6.17 -0.34 6.33
C PHE A 15 -5.11 -1.44 6.47
N PHE A 16 -5.51 -2.66 6.85
CA PHE A 16 -4.57 -3.70 7.23
C PHE A 16 -3.65 -4.21 6.12
N PRO A 17 -4.09 -4.34 4.85
CA PRO A 17 -3.18 -4.80 3.79
C PRO A 17 -1.98 -3.86 3.60
N GLY A 18 -2.21 -2.54 3.60
CA GLY A 18 -1.13 -1.56 3.46
C GLY A 18 -0.20 -1.52 4.67
N VAL A 19 -0.76 -1.57 5.89
CA VAL A 19 0.04 -1.63 7.14
C VAL A 19 0.91 -2.88 7.18
N ALA A 20 0.31 -4.06 6.92
CA ALA A 20 1.03 -5.32 6.95
C ALA A 20 2.13 -5.38 5.88
N LEU A 21 1.84 -4.92 4.66
CA LEU A 21 2.82 -4.85 3.57
C LEU A 21 3.99 -3.91 3.93
N GLY A 22 3.68 -2.72 4.45
CA GLY A 22 4.66 -1.73 4.90
C GLY A 22 5.58 -2.27 5.98
N ALA A 23 5.00 -2.86 7.04
CA ALA A 23 5.75 -3.45 8.15
C ALA A 23 6.64 -4.62 7.69
N GLN A 24 6.08 -5.53 6.88
CA GLN A 24 6.79 -6.72 6.42
C GLN A 24 7.97 -6.38 5.51
N LEU A 25 7.75 -5.55 4.49
CA LEU A 25 8.81 -5.14 3.57
C LEU A 25 9.81 -4.17 4.22
N GLY A 26 9.36 -3.39 5.21
CA GLY A 26 10.21 -2.54 6.03
C GLY A 26 11.09 -3.31 7.01
N HIS A 27 10.85 -4.62 7.16
CA HIS A 27 11.46 -5.48 8.16
C HIS A 27 11.33 -4.90 9.58
N THR A 28 10.21 -4.23 9.85
CA THR A 28 9.99 -3.57 11.15
C THR A 28 9.76 -4.63 12.23
N LYS A 29 10.28 -4.41 13.44
CA LYS A 29 10.06 -5.32 14.58
C LYS A 29 8.83 -4.93 15.40
N VAL A 30 8.37 -3.70 15.23
CA VAL A 30 7.25 -3.09 15.93
C VAL A 30 6.41 -2.35 14.88
N VAL A 31 5.11 -2.26 15.14
CA VAL A 31 4.21 -1.33 14.44
C VAL A 31 3.86 -0.24 15.45
N SER A 32 4.39 0.97 15.25
CA SER A 32 4.19 2.10 16.17
C SER A 32 2.83 2.78 15.95
N ASP A 33 2.37 3.56 16.93
CA ASP A 33 1.17 4.39 16.79
C ASP A 33 1.32 5.40 15.63
N ARG A 34 2.53 5.90 15.39
CA ARG A 34 2.82 6.79 14.26
C ARG A 34 2.63 6.08 12.92
N MET A 35 3.06 4.81 12.80
CA MET A 35 2.82 4.01 11.60
C MET A 35 1.32 3.78 11.36
N LEU A 36 0.55 3.52 12.42
CA LEU A 36 -0.91 3.35 12.31
C LEU A 36 -1.62 4.65 11.95
N MET A 37 -1.19 5.78 12.53
CA MET A 37 -1.74 7.09 12.21
C MET A 37 -1.46 7.46 10.75
N ALA A 38 -0.21 7.29 10.29
CA ALA A 38 0.17 7.55 8.91
C ALA A 38 -0.65 6.71 7.91
N ALA A 39 -0.97 5.46 8.26
CA ALA A 39 -1.86 4.63 7.44
C ALA A 39 -3.30 5.17 7.38
N ALA A 40 -3.83 5.65 8.51
CA ALA A 40 -5.19 6.20 8.58
C ALA A 40 -5.31 7.50 7.78
N GLU A 41 -4.30 8.37 7.87
CA GLU A 41 -4.23 9.64 7.13
C GLU A 41 -4.04 9.43 5.63
N ALA A 42 -3.40 8.33 5.21
CA ALA A 42 -3.20 8.01 3.79
C ALA A 42 -4.49 7.62 3.05
N ILE A 43 -5.51 7.10 3.76
CA ILE A 43 -6.78 6.65 3.16
C ILE A 43 -7.56 7.78 2.48
N PRO A 44 -7.87 8.91 3.17
CA PRO A 44 -8.64 10.00 2.55
C PRO A 44 -7.91 10.65 1.37
N GLU A 45 -6.58 10.58 1.33
CA GLU A 45 -5.79 11.08 0.18
C GLU A 45 -6.02 10.27 -1.11
N GLN A 46 -6.62 9.08 -1.01
CA GLN A 46 -6.97 8.25 -2.16
C GLN A 46 -8.35 8.62 -2.76
N LEU A 47 -9.06 9.57 -2.15
CA LEU A 47 -10.33 10.05 -2.66
C LEU A 47 -10.12 10.98 -3.84
N THR A 48 -10.90 10.77 -4.91
CA THR A 48 -10.96 11.73 -6.00
C THR A 48 -11.89 12.90 -5.65
N ALA A 49 -11.73 14.04 -6.32
CA ALA A 49 -12.68 15.15 -6.20
C ALA A 49 -14.13 14.72 -6.51
N GLU A 50 -14.28 13.75 -7.42
CA GLU A 50 -15.56 13.14 -7.77
C GLU A 50 -16.15 12.31 -6.62
N ASP A 51 -15.32 11.58 -5.87
CA ASP A 51 -15.76 10.82 -4.70
C ASP A 51 -16.24 11.77 -3.59
N ILE A 52 -15.49 12.84 -3.33
CA ILE A 52 -15.82 13.88 -2.35
C ILE A 52 -17.13 14.58 -2.73
N ALA A 53 -17.28 14.98 -4.00
CA ALA A 53 -18.49 15.63 -4.50
C ALA A 53 -19.75 14.75 -4.35
N ARG A 54 -19.58 13.42 -4.33
CA ARG A 54 -20.66 12.45 -4.08
C ARG A 54 -20.85 12.11 -2.60
N GLY A 55 -20.14 12.77 -1.69
CA GLY A 55 -20.23 12.56 -0.26
C GLY A 55 -19.65 11.22 0.21
N ARG A 56 -18.68 10.67 -0.52
CA ARG A 56 -17.98 9.44 -0.11
C ARG A 56 -16.89 9.76 0.89
N VAL A 57 -16.72 8.89 1.87
CA VAL A 57 -15.65 8.99 2.88
C VAL A 57 -14.56 7.92 2.70
N TYR A 58 -14.78 6.94 1.82
CA TYR A 58 -13.77 5.95 1.40
C TYR A 58 -13.63 5.89 -0.13
N PRO A 59 -12.41 5.59 -0.62
CA PRO A 59 -12.14 5.47 -2.05
C PRO A 59 -12.87 4.26 -2.66
N LYS A 60 -12.91 4.19 -4.00
CA LYS A 60 -13.50 3.05 -4.72
C LYS A 60 -12.65 1.78 -4.54
N LEU A 61 -13.30 0.65 -4.26
CA LEU A 61 -12.62 -0.65 -4.03
C LEU A 61 -11.83 -1.21 -5.21
N HIS A 62 -12.13 -0.84 -6.45
CA HIS A 62 -11.43 -1.38 -7.62
C HIS A 62 -9.92 -1.07 -7.62
N ASN A 63 -9.49 -0.06 -6.85
CA ASN A 63 -8.09 0.35 -6.71
C ASN A 63 -7.43 -0.16 -5.42
N ILE A 64 -7.95 -1.20 -4.77
CA ILE A 64 -7.46 -1.63 -3.45
C ILE A 64 -5.97 -1.97 -3.41
N ARG A 65 -5.39 -2.48 -4.51
CA ARG A 65 -3.95 -2.77 -4.61
C ARG A 65 -3.12 -1.50 -4.57
N GLU A 66 -3.48 -0.51 -5.38
CA GLU A 66 -2.83 0.80 -5.43
C GLU A 66 -2.98 1.55 -4.10
N ILE A 67 -4.18 1.51 -3.52
CA ILE A 67 -4.46 2.07 -2.19
C ILE A 67 -3.54 1.42 -1.14
N SER A 68 -3.42 0.09 -1.14
CA SER A 68 -2.55 -0.63 -0.20
C SER A 68 -1.08 -0.26 -0.38
N ALA A 69 -0.62 -0.08 -1.62
CA ALA A 69 0.75 0.35 -1.91
C ALA A 69 1.03 1.77 -1.40
N ASN A 70 0.10 2.71 -1.62
CA ASN A 70 0.23 4.09 -1.12
C ASN A 70 0.23 4.15 0.41
N ILE A 71 -0.62 3.37 1.07
CA ILE A 71 -0.61 3.23 2.54
C ILE A 71 0.72 2.64 3.01
N ALA A 72 1.24 1.60 2.34
CA ALA A 72 2.52 1.00 2.69
C ALA A 72 3.70 2.00 2.57
N VAL A 73 3.69 2.89 1.58
CA VAL A 73 4.66 3.99 1.46
C VAL A 73 4.65 4.87 2.71
N ARG A 74 3.46 5.34 3.13
CA ARG A 74 3.32 6.20 4.32
C ARG A 74 3.73 5.49 5.61
N VAL A 75 3.39 4.22 5.74
CA VAL A 75 3.80 3.38 6.89
C VAL A 75 5.32 3.24 6.95
N MET A 76 5.98 3.03 5.81
CA MET A 76 7.45 2.91 5.75
C MET A 76 8.16 4.23 6.02
N GLN A 77 7.60 5.36 5.55
CA GLN A 77 8.11 6.70 5.88
C GLN A 77 8.05 6.94 7.39
N ALA A 78 6.90 6.69 8.03
CA ALA A 78 6.75 6.76 9.48
C ALA A 78 7.72 5.82 10.22
N ALA A 79 7.86 4.58 9.74
CA ALA A 79 8.82 3.63 10.32
C ALA A 79 10.27 4.11 10.20
N TYR A 80 10.62 4.82 9.12
CA TYR A 80 11.96 5.38 8.94
C TYR A 80 12.24 6.50 9.95
N GLU A 81 11.27 7.40 10.12
CA GLU A 81 11.35 8.48 11.11
C GLU A 81 11.45 7.95 12.55
N ASP A 82 10.78 6.83 12.85
CA ASP A 82 10.86 6.15 14.14
C ASP A 82 12.14 5.30 14.33
N GLY A 83 13.00 5.20 13.31
CA GLY A 83 14.21 4.36 13.37
C GLY A 83 13.93 2.85 13.29
N HIS A 84 12.77 2.47 12.76
CA HIS A 84 12.28 1.10 12.62
C HIS A 84 12.29 0.55 11.19
N LEU A 85 12.75 1.32 10.19
CA LEU A 85 12.89 0.87 8.80
C LEU A 85 14.29 0.32 8.52
N TYR A 86 14.38 -0.89 7.98
CA TYR A 86 15.65 -1.59 7.77
C TYR A 86 15.81 -2.15 6.35
N GLY A 87 17.01 -2.68 6.07
CA GLY A 87 17.27 -3.50 4.90
C GLY A 87 17.12 -2.79 3.55
N LYS A 88 16.49 -3.48 2.59
CA LYS A 88 16.29 -2.95 1.22
C LYS A 88 15.32 -1.75 1.22
N ALA A 89 14.27 -1.79 2.03
CA ALA A 89 13.27 -0.71 2.08
C ALA A 89 13.90 0.64 2.47
N LYS A 90 14.80 0.67 3.46
CA LYS A 90 15.53 1.88 3.86
C LYS A 90 16.26 2.52 2.67
N ARG A 91 17.05 1.73 1.94
CA ARG A 91 17.79 2.21 0.76
C ARG A 91 16.88 2.70 -0.36
N ARG A 92 15.72 2.07 -0.54
CA ARG A 92 14.74 2.49 -1.56
C ARG A 92 14.04 3.79 -1.18
N LEU A 93 13.73 3.99 0.09
CA LEU A 93 13.22 5.27 0.59
C LEU A 93 14.25 6.39 0.38
N GLU A 94 15.51 6.16 0.74
CA GLU A 94 16.61 7.13 0.56
C GLU A 94 16.84 7.49 -0.92
N ALA A 95 16.54 6.57 -1.85
CA ALA A 95 16.58 6.81 -3.29
C ALA A 95 15.36 7.59 -3.83
N GLY A 96 14.33 7.79 -3.00
CA GLY A 96 13.14 8.57 -3.31
C GLY A 96 11.82 7.80 -3.20
N GLU A 97 10.73 8.52 -3.02
CA GLU A 97 9.39 7.93 -2.82
C GLU A 97 8.93 7.09 -4.02
N VAL A 98 9.22 7.54 -5.24
CA VAL A 98 8.91 6.80 -6.47
C VAL A 98 9.60 5.44 -6.48
N GLU A 99 10.86 5.39 -6.06
CA GLU A 99 11.65 4.15 -5.97
C GLU A 99 11.12 3.21 -4.89
N LEU A 100 10.72 3.76 -3.74
CA LEU A 100 10.08 3.00 -2.69
C LEU A 100 8.77 2.39 -3.15
N LYS A 101 7.92 3.18 -3.79
CA LYS A 101 6.62 2.72 -4.29
C LYS A 101 6.79 1.64 -5.36
N ARG A 102 7.73 1.81 -6.29
CA ARG A 102 8.06 0.76 -7.27
C ARG A 102 8.50 -0.53 -6.60
N PHE A 103 9.40 -0.45 -5.62
CA PHE A 103 9.82 -1.62 -4.84
C PHE A 103 8.64 -2.31 -4.15
N ILE A 104 7.70 -1.56 -3.57
CA ILE A 104 6.50 -2.13 -2.95
C ILE A 104 5.66 -2.87 -3.99
N LEU A 105 5.36 -2.24 -5.13
CA LEU A 105 4.56 -2.83 -6.20
C LEU A 105 5.19 -4.11 -6.76
N ASP A 106 6.51 -4.13 -6.97
CA ASP A 106 7.26 -5.29 -7.47
C ASP A 106 7.23 -6.48 -6.48
N MET A 107 7.05 -6.20 -5.19
CA MET A 107 6.99 -7.22 -4.14
C MET A 107 5.56 -7.75 -3.89
N MET A 108 4.54 -7.11 -4.46
CA MET A 108 3.16 -7.60 -4.31
C MET A 108 2.95 -8.88 -5.12
N PHE A 109 2.17 -9.81 -4.58
CA PHE A 109 1.79 -11.02 -5.30
C PHE A 109 1.10 -10.69 -6.64
N ASP A 110 1.57 -11.31 -7.73
CA ASP A 110 0.96 -11.30 -9.05
C ASP A 110 0.23 -12.63 -9.28
N PRO A 111 -1.12 -12.64 -9.41
CA PRO A 111 -1.92 -13.86 -9.56
C PRO A 111 -1.84 -14.46 -10.97
N LYS A 112 -0.64 -14.52 -11.54
CA LYS A 112 -0.37 -15.21 -12.80
C LYS A 112 0.34 -16.52 -12.52
N TYR A 113 -0.13 -17.58 -13.15
CA TYR A 113 0.56 -18.86 -13.07
C TYR A 113 1.98 -18.70 -13.62
N LYS A 114 2.93 -19.19 -12.85
CA LYS A 114 4.32 -19.31 -13.30
C LYS A 114 4.45 -20.64 -14.02
N ASP A 115 5.26 -20.66 -15.07
CA ASP A 115 5.64 -21.91 -15.70
C ASP A 115 6.30 -22.82 -14.67
N LEU A 116 5.72 -24.00 -14.45
CA LEU A 116 6.26 -25.02 -13.55
C LEU A 116 7.29 -25.92 -14.25
N VAL A 117 7.40 -25.78 -15.57
CA VAL A 117 8.37 -26.51 -16.38
C VAL A 117 9.72 -25.82 -16.19
N TYR A 118 10.68 -26.55 -15.62
CA TYR A 118 12.07 -26.10 -15.62
C TYR A 118 12.54 -25.96 -17.08
N ARG A 119 12.97 -24.75 -17.43
CA ARG A 119 13.69 -24.45 -18.68
C ARG A 119 15.08 -23.98 -18.30
N ASP A 120 16.08 -24.37 -19.09
CA ASP A 120 17.43 -23.86 -18.88
C ASP A 120 17.46 -22.32 -19.03
N PRO A 121 18.23 -21.60 -18.20
CA PRO A 121 18.36 -20.16 -18.30
C PRO A 121 18.78 -19.73 -19.72
N GLY A 122 18.01 -18.85 -20.36
CA GLY A 122 18.33 -18.29 -21.68
C GLY A 122 17.55 -18.86 -22.88
N VAL A 123 16.62 -19.79 -22.67
CA VAL A 123 15.72 -20.28 -23.75
C VAL A 123 14.32 -19.68 -23.58
N GLY A 124 14.04 -18.58 -24.29
CA GLY A 124 12.71 -17.99 -24.42
C GLY A 124 12.42 -16.75 -23.57
N GLU A 125 13.45 -15.97 -23.20
CA GLU A 125 13.27 -14.55 -22.84
C GLU A 125 12.97 -13.69 -24.08
#